data_AF-A0A1Q6QMU7-F1
#
_entry.id   AF-A0A1Q6QMU7-F1
#
_cell.length_a   1.000
_cell.length_b   1.000
_cell.length_c   1.000
_cell.angle_alpha   90.00
_cell.angle_beta   90.00
_cell.angle_gamma   90.00
#
_symmetry.space_group_name_H-M   'P 1'
#
loop_
_entity.id
_entity.type
_entity.pdbx_description
1 polymer ?
#
loop_
_entity_poly.entity_id
_entity_poly.type
_entity_poly.pdbx_seq_one_letter_code
_entity_poly.pdbx_strand_id
1 'polypeptide(L)'
;MKKTCMSARMVSLMLVLALLAGFALPVRAGRAEQGSQAKALSFEQTASSAAPQRLLPEATEPESQAPDYANTDLVRVSIVLDRASTIGAGYATSGIAANASAMSYRDSLKQEQAGMTASIERATGNRLDVVWNLTLAANLISANIPYGQLSAIQALPGVREVILENRYDPAVYSVDEPDSPNMSTSCDMIGSAAAWACGYTGAGSRIAVIDTGIDTNHQSFSDEAFAYSLSKRAELTGQDPDAYVESLHLLDAEEITSLAGELNVPVQFQTEDLYINSKIPFGYNYIDRSLEVTHDKDSQGDHGSHVASIAAANAYIPQGDGSFSSALESVLMQGVAPDAQILTMKVFGARGGAYDSDYMAAMEDAIVLGCDSVNQSQRSL
;
A
#
# COMPACT_ATOMS: atom_id res chain seq x y z
N MET A 1 -36.39 -58.65 43.25
CA MET A 1 -35.00 -58.30 42.95
C MET A 1 -34.95 -56.86 42.42
N LYS A 2 -34.65 -55.88 43.27
CA LYS A 2 -34.46 -54.47 42.89
C LYS A 2 -32.95 -54.26 42.69
N LYS A 3 -32.52 -54.05 41.45
CA LYS A 3 -31.15 -53.62 41.14
C LYS A 3 -31.20 -52.30 40.36
N THR A 4 -30.58 -51.29 40.99
CA THR A 4 -29.83 -50.16 40.40
C THR A 4 -30.57 -49.18 39.48
N CYS A 5 -31.09 -48.10 40.08
CA CYS A 5 -31.34 -46.81 39.43
C CYS A 5 -30.69 -45.65 40.24
N MET A 6 -29.56 -45.92 40.91
CA MET A 6 -28.81 -44.91 41.66
C MET A 6 -27.61 -44.37 40.88
N SER A 7 -26.94 -45.22 40.09
CA SER A 7 -25.79 -44.84 39.26
C SER A 7 -26.18 -43.86 38.15
N ALA A 8 -27.28 -44.12 37.43
CA ALA A 8 -27.78 -43.22 36.38
C ALA A 8 -28.21 -41.84 36.91
N ARG A 9 -28.73 -41.79 38.14
CA ARG A 9 -29.13 -40.53 38.79
C ARG A 9 -27.93 -39.72 39.27
N MET A 10 -26.86 -40.36 39.74
CA MET A 10 -25.61 -39.66 40.10
C MET A 10 -24.88 -39.10 38.88
N VAL A 11 -24.85 -39.84 37.76
CA VAL A 11 -24.22 -39.36 36.52
C VAL A 11 -25.00 -38.17 35.94
N SER A 12 -26.33 -38.21 35.98
CA SER A 12 -27.16 -37.09 35.55
C SER A 12 -27.02 -35.85 36.46
N LEU A 13 -26.88 -36.05 37.78
CA LEU A 13 -26.62 -34.95 38.72
C LEU A 13 -25.25 -34.32 38.50
N MET A 14 -24.21 -35.11 38.20
CA MET A 14 -22.87 -34.60 37.89
C MET A 14 -22.84 -33.84 36.57
N LEU A 15 -23.61 -34.27 35.55
CA LEU A 15 -23.69 -33.55 34.27
C LEU A 15 -24.38 -32.18 34.43
N VAL A 16 -25.44 -32.10 35.25
CA VAL A 16 -26.13 -30.85 35.57
C VAL A 16 -25.25 -29.91 36.41
N LEU A 17 -24.48 -30.44 37.37
CA LEU A 17 -23.52 -29.65 38.13
C LEU A 17 -22.36 -29.14 37.26
N ALA A 18 -21.88 -29.93 36.29
CA ALA A 18 -20.86 -29.50 35.34
C ALA A 18 -21.37 -28.41 34.38
N LEU A 19 -22.62 -28.53 33.91
CA LEU A 19 -23.27 -27.50 33.09
C LEU A 19 -23.54 -26.21 33.87
N LEU A 20 -23.90 -26.29 35.16
CA LEU A 20 -24.11 -25.11 36.01
C LEU A 20 -22.80 -24.46 36.47
N ALA A 21 -21.72 -25.24 36.63
CA ALA A 21 -20.39 -24.72 36.93
C ALA A 21 -19.74 -23.99 35.74
N GLY A 22 -20.16 -24.29 34.51
CA GLY A 22 -19.75 -23.56 33.29
C GLY A 22 -20.31 -22.13 33.19
N PHE A 23 -21.30 -21.77 34.02
CA PHE A 23 -21.91 -20.43 34.05
C PHE A 23 -21.41 -19.54 35.19
N ALA A 24 -20.44 -19.99 35.99
CA ALA A 24 -19.91 -19.23 37.11
C ALA A 24 -18.42 -18.90 36.91
N LEU A 25 -18.15 -17.78 36.22
CA LEU A 25 -17.25 -16.65 36.60
C LEU A 25 -16.75 -15.86 35.36
N PRO A 26 -16.55 -14.53 35.39
CA PRO A 26 -17.15 -13.51 36.24
C PRO A 26 -18.11 -12.59 35.43
N VAL A 27 -19.31 -12.32 35.97
CA VAL A 27 -20.08 -11.13 35.60
C VAL A 27 -19.38 -9.92 36.21
N ARG A 28 -18.44 -9.36 35.45
CA ARG A 28 -17.94 -7.98 35.63
C ARG A 28 -17.46 -7.39 34.30
N ALA A 29 -18.32 -7.47 33.28
CA ALA A 29 -18.29 -6.59 32.12
C ALA A 29 -19.70 -6.61 31.54
N GLY A 30 -20.34 -5.45 31.43
CA GLY A 30 -21.72 -5.35 30.91
C GLY A 30 -22.74 -4.83 31.92
N ARG A 31 -22.45 -3.67 32.52
CA ARG A 31 -23.53 -2.71 32.78
C ARG A 31 -23.23 -1.50 31.90
N ALA A 32 -23.78 -1.54 30.69
CA ALA A 32 -23.88 -0.37 29.84
C ALA A 32 -24.86 0.59 30.55
N GLU A 33 -24.31 1.62 31.19
CA GLU A 33 -25.03 2.88 31.31
C GLU A 33 -24.71 3.72 30.07
N GLN A 34 -25.75 4.35 29.55
CA GLN A 34 -25.75 5.20 28.37
C GLN A 34 -24.65 6.26 28.44
N GLY A 35 -23.79 6.30 27.43
CA GLY A 35 -22.78 7.34 27.27
C GLY A 35 -21.65 6.88 26.35
N SER A 36 -21.70 7.35 25.09
CA SER A 36 -20.65 7.19 24.09
C SER A 36 -19.26 7.55 24.64
N GLN A 37 -18.34 6.58 24.66
CA GLN A 37 -16.92 6.80 24.37
C GLN A 37 -16.36 5.51 23.76
N ALA A 38 -15.97 5.60 22.48
CA ALA A 38 -15.14 4.59 21.84
C ALA A 38 -13.87 4.39 22.68
N LYS A 39 -13.62 3.15 23.11
CA LYS A 39 -12.44 2.82 23.89
C LYS A 39 -11.22 3.01 22.97
N ALA A 40 -10.44 4.05 23.23
CA ALA A 40 -9.24 4.34 22.45
C ALA A 40 -8.32 3.11 22.43
N LEU A 41 -7.81 2.77 21.24
CA LEU A 41 -6.79 1.75 21.07
C LEU A 41 -5.55 2.16 21.89
N SER A 42 -5.16 1.33 22.85
CA SER A 42 -3.94 1.52 23.62
C SER A 42 -2.86 0.58 23.08
N PHE A 43 -1.75 1.14 22.61
CA PHE A 43 -0.59 0.38 22.20
C PHE A 43 0.34 0.19 23.40
N GLU A 44 0.73 -1.05 23.67
CA GLU A 44 1.74 -1.38 24.68
C GLU A 44 2.96 -1.96 23.96
N GLN A 45 4.12 -1.34 24.17
CA GLN A 45 5.38 -1.82 23.60
C GLN A 45 5.81 -3.09 24.33
N THR A 46 5.72 -4.24 23.68
CA THR A 46 6.24 -5.50 24.21
C THR A 46 7.74 -5.62 23.95
N ALA A 47 8.52 -6.03 24.96
CA ALA A 47 9.95 -6.28 24.80
C ALA A 47 10.20 -7.44 23.81
N SER A 48 11.01 -7.19 22.77
CA SER A 48 11.32 -8.10 21.65
C SER A 48 12.13 -9.36 22.03
N SER A 49 12.35 -9.65 23.31
CA SER A 49 13.35 -10.64 23.73
C SER A 49 12.85 -12.10 23.78
N ALA A 50 11.65 -12.41 23.28
CA ALA A 50 11.06 -13.75 23.38
C ALA A 50 10.77 -14.44 22.02
N ALA A 51 11.17 -13.85 20.90
CA ALA A 51 11.18 -14.58 19.64
C ALA A 51 12.38 -15.55 19.62
N PRO A 52 12.20 -16.86 19.35
CA PRO A 52 13.32 -17.75 19.17
C PRO A 52 14.19 -17.25 18.01
N GLN A 53 15.44 -16.91 18.31
CA GLN A 53 16.49 -16.36 17.45
C GLN A 53 16.86 -17.20 16.22
N ARG A 54 16.07 -18.23 15.86
CA ARG A 54 16.38 -19.26 14.87
C ARG A 54 15.42 -19.28 13.68
N LEU A 55 14.83 -18.14 13.33
CA LEU A 55 13.93 -17.99 12.17
C LEU A 55 14.48 -17.07 11.08
N LEU A 56 15.65 -16.47 11.28
CA LEU A 56 16.29 -15.64 10.26
C LEU A 56 17.48 -16.42 9.71
N PRO A 57 17.52 -16.76 8.39
CA PRO A 57 18.78 -17.13 7.78
C PRO A 57 19.79 -16.00 7.99
N GLU A 58 21.04 -16.39 8.25
CA GLU A 58 22.15 -15.46 8.42
C GLU A 58 22.20 -14.55 7.19
N ALA A 59 22.04 -13.24 7.39
CA ALA A 59 22.09 -12.27 6.30
C ALA A 59 23.49 -12.36 5.67
N THR A 60 23.59 -12.97 4.49
CA THR A 60 24.75 -12.80 3.63
C THR A 60 24.79 -11.33 3.25
N GLU A 61 25.76 -10.60 3.80
CA GLU A 61 26.18 -9.29 3.29
C GLU A 61 26.32 -9.41 1.76
N PRO A 62 25.56 -8.64 0.97
CA PRO A 62 25.77 -8.64 -0.47
C PRO A 62 27.21 -8.18 -0.72
N GLU A 63 27.99 -8.98 -1.44
CA GLU A 63 29.28 -8.56 -1.96
C GLU A 63 29.02 -7.37 -2.92
N SER A 64 29.11 -6.15 -2.39
CA SER A 64 29.12 -4.92 -3.17
C SER A 64 30.43 -4.84 -3.95
N GLN A 65 30.52 -5.57 -5.06
CA GLN A 65 31.38 -5.15 -6.17
C GLN A 65 30.61 -4.08 -6.92
N ALA A 66 31.00 -2.81 -6.76
CA ALA A 66 30.48 -1.74 -7.59
C ALA A 66 30.63 -2.16 -9.06
N PRO A 67 29.55 -2.17 -9.87
CA PRO A 67 29.65 -2.59 -11.26
C PRO A 67 30.69 -1.73 -12.00
N ASP A 68 31.50 -2.36 -12.84
CA ASP A 68 32.53 -1.67 -13.62
C ASP A 68 31.86 -0.99 -14.84
N TYR A 69 31.26 0.18 -14.62
CA TYR A 69 30.60 0.95 -15.68
C TYR A 69 31.64 1.63 -16.59
N ALA A 70 31.47 1.46 -17.91
CA ALA A 70 32.18 2.28 -18.87
C ALA A 70 31.63 3.71 -18.86
N ASN A 71 32.48 4.70 -19.16
CA ASN A 71 32.08 6.12 -19.19
C ASN A 71 30.88 6.42 -20.11
N THR A 72 30.63 5.56 -21.10
CA THR A 72 29.54 5.69 -22.06
C THR A 72 28.26 4.97 -21.64
N ASP A 73 28.31 4.14 -20.60
CA ASP A 73 27.14 3.39 -20.15
C ASP A 73 26.09 4.35 -19.61
N LEU A 74 24.85 4.18 -20.05
CA LEU A 74 23.73 4.96 -19.53
C LEU A 74 23.29 4.38 -18.20
N VAL A 75 23.38 5.21 -17.17
CA VAL A 75 22.94 4.89 -15.81
C VAL A 75 21.85 5.86 -15.39
N ARG A 76 20.93 5.41 -14.53
CA ARG A 76 19.99 6.31 -13.87
C ARG A 76 20.61 6.86 -12.60
N VAL A 77 20.55 8.17 -12.42
CA VAL A 77 21.07 8.85 -11.24
C VAL A 77 20.01 9.76 -10.64
N SER A 78 20.06 9.87 -9.31
CA SER A 78 19.35 10.89 -8.55
C SER A 78 20.29 12.06 -8.27
N ILE A 79 20.01 13.20 -8.91
CA ILE A 79 20.75 14.45 -8.72
C ILE A 79 20.04 15.23 -7.61
N VAL A 80 20.55 15.14 -6.39
CA VAL A 80 19.97 15.74 -5.20
C VAL A 80 20.46 17.18 -5.06
N LEU A 81 19.54 18.11 -4.84
CA LEU A 81 19.84 19.55 -4.80
C LEU A 81 20.01 20.07 -3.37
N ASP A 82 20.72 21.19 -3.23
CA ASP A 82 21.07 21.77 -1.92
C ASP A 82 19.85 22.22 -1.11
N ARG A 83 18.85 22.79 -1.79
CA ARG A 83 17.65 23.30 -1.13
C ARG A 83 16.82 22.12 -0.60
N ALA A 84 16.32 22.24 0.62
CA ALA A 84 15.52 21.19 1.25
C ALA A 84 14.26 20.86 0.44
N SER A 85 13.88 19.57 0.45
CA SER A 85 12.57 19.11 -0.05
C SER A 85 11.43 19.73 0.74
N THR A 86 10.20 19.55 0.28
CA THR A 86 9.02 20.12 0.99
C THR A 86 8.89 19.53 2.39
N ILE A 87 9.08 18.22 2.57
CA ILE A 87 9.12 17.61 3.91
C ILE A 87 10.37 18.09 4.67
N GLY A 88 11.53 18.17 4.02
CA GLY A 88 12.77 18.66 4.63
C GLY A 88 12.70 20.12 5.09
N ALA A 89 11.81 20.93 4.49
CA ALA A 89 11.52 22.30 4.89
C ALA A 89 10.55 22.39 6.09
N GLY A 90 10.06 21.25 6.59
CA GLY A 90 9.23 21.15 7.80
C GLY A 90 7.72 21.14 7.56
N TYR A 91 7.26 21.01 6.31
CA TYR A 91 5.83 20.83 6.03
C TYR A 91 5.38 19.42 6.41
N ALA A 92 4.25 19.31 7.13
CA ALA A 92 3.65 18.03 7.47
C ALA A 92 3.10 17.32 6.23
N THR A 93 3.17 15.99 6.21
CA THR A 93 2.63 15.15 5.13
C THR A 93 1.11 15.03 5.20
N SER A 94 0.54 15.03 6.41
CA SER A 94 -0.92 14.98 6.60
C SER A 94 -1.60 16.22 6.01
N GLY A 95 -2.54 15.99 5.08
CA GLY A 95 -3.29 17.05 4.41
C GLY A 95 -2.43 18.00 3.59
N ILE A 96 -1.25 17.55 3.12
CA ILE A 96 -0.27 18.45 2.51
C ILE A 96 -0.82 19.14 1.25
N ALA A 97 -1.62 18.44 0.45
CA ALA A 97 -2.21 19.00 -0.77
C ALA A 97 -3.12 20.21 -0.50
N ALA A 98 -3.75 20.28 0.67
CA ALA A 98 -4.56 21.42 1.10
C ALA A 98 -3.72 22.59 1.66
N ASN A 99 -2.42 22.40 1.86
CA ASN A 99 -1.52 23.43 2.39
C ASN A 99 -0.95 24.31 1.27
N ALA A 100 -1.59 25.47 1.05
CA ALA A 100 -1.19 26.42 0.00
C ALA A 100 0.28 26.88 0.07
N SER A 101 0.86 26.98 1.27
CA SER A 101 2.28 27.34 1.44
C SER A 101 3.21 26.19 1.03
N ALA A 102 2.84 24.95 1.35
CA ALA A 102 3.58 23.77 0.89
C ALA A 102 3.53 23.66 -0.64
N MET A 103 2.35 23.87 -1.25
CA MET A 103 2.20 23.82 -2.72
C MET A 103 3.01 24.94 -3.40
N SER A 104 2.93 26.17 -2.89
CA SER A 104 3.77 27.28 -3.39
C SER A 104 5.27 26.99 -3.25
N TYR A 105 5.67 26.32 -2.17
CA TYR A 105 7.06 25.90 -1.97
C TYR A 105 7.47 24.86 -3.02
N ARG A 106 6.65 23.84 -3.27
CA ARG A 106 6.86 22.84 -4.34
C ARG A 106 7.02 23.50 -5.70
N ASP A 107 6.16 24.44 -6.06
CA ASP A 107 6.25 25.14 -7.34
C ASP A 107 7.55 25.94 -7.48
N SER A 108 8.04 26.54 -6.39
CA SER A 108 9.35 27.18 -6.41
C SER A 108 10.50 26.19 -6.64
N LEU A 109 10.41 24.97 -6.08
CA LEU A 109 11.38 23.91 -6.35
C LEU A 109 11.32 23.44 -7.80
N LYS A 110 10.12 23.25 -8.37
CA LYS A 110 9.92 22.89 -9.79
C LYS A 110 10.63 23.89 -10.72
N GLN A 111 10.52 25.19 -10.43
CA GLN A 111 11.19 26.26 -11.21
C GLN A 111 12.71 26.22 -11.08
N GLU A 112 13.23 26.01 -9.86
CA GLU A 112 14.67 25.88 -9.62
C GLU A 112 15.26 24.65 -10.32
N GLN A 113 14.55 23.52 -10.27
CA GLN A 113 14.94 22.29 -10.96
C GLN A 113 15.01 22.49 -12.48
N ALA A 114 14.08 23.22 -13.08
CA ALA A 114 14.15 23.55 -14.50
C ALA A 114 15.42 24.37 -14.84
N GLY A 115 15.81 25.30 -13.97
CA GLY A 115 17.07 26.05 -14.10
C GLY A 115 18.32 25.17 -13.91
N MET A 116 18.28 24.22 -12.98
CA MET A 116 19.34 23.24 -12.78
C MET A 116 19.50 22.31 -13.99
N THR A 117 18.40 21.79 -14.54
CA THR A 117 18.41 21.00 -15.78
C THR A 117 19.11 21.75 -16.91
N ALA A 118 18.76 23.03 -17.15
CA ALA A 118 19.42 23.84 -18.17
C ALA A 118 20.93 24.08 -17.89
N SER A 119 21.33 24.07 -16.62
CA SER A 119 22.75 24.19 -16.22
C SER A 119 23.52 22.90 -16.48
N ILE A 120 22.91 21.75 -16.16
CA ILE A 120 23.44 20.42 -16.47
C ILE A 120 23.62 20.26 -17.99
N GLU A 121 22.59 20.57 -18.78
CA GLU A 121 22.65 20.43 -20.24
C GLU A 121 23.78 21.27 -20.86
N ARG A 122 24.02 22.47 -20.32
CA ARG A 122 25.12 23.34 -20.77
C ARG A 122 26.49 22.78 -20.39
N ALA A 123 26.61 22.14 -19.22
CA ALA A 123 27.86 21.56 -18.74
C ALA A 123 28.21 20.25 -19.45
N THR A 124 27.20 19.42 -19.77
CA THR A 124 27.39 18.11 -20.43
C THR A 124 27.36 18.20 -21.94
N GLY A 125 26.80 19.28 -22.51
CA GLY A 125 26.64 19.46 -23.95
C GLY A 125 25.51 18.64 -24.57
N ASN A 126 24.70 17.95 -23.76
CA ASN A 126 23.61 17.10 -24.20
C ASN A 126 22.30 17.50 -23.51
N ARG A 127 21.17 17.26 -24.17
CA ARG A 127 19.86 17.33 -23.52
C ARG A 127 19.78 16.27 -22.41
N LEU A 128 19.26 16.65 -21.25
CA LEU A 128 19.14 15.75 -20.11
C LEU A 128 17.90 14.88 -20.29
N ASP A 129 18.07 13.56 -20.21
CA ASP A 129 16.96 12.61 -20.19
C ASP A 129 16.38 12.53 -18.78
N VAL A 130 15.57 13.52 -18.43
CA VAL A 130 14.89 13.60 -17.12
C VAL A 130 13.78 12.56 -17.05
N VAL A 131 13.86 11.71 -16.03
CA VAL A 131 12.84 10.72 -15.70
C VAL A 131 11.82 11.34 -14.73
N TRP A 132 12.29 11.88 -13.61
CA TRP A 132 11.45 12.45 -12.54
C TRP A 132 12.01 13.76 -11.99
N ASN A 133 11.11 14.66 -11.61
CA ASN A 133 11.40 15.86 -10.83
C ASN A 133 10.62 15.75 -9.52
N LEU A 134 11.30 15.38 -8.45
CA LEU A 134 10.68 15.15 -7.14
C LEU A 134 10.90 16.36 -6.25
N THR A 135 9.86 16.73 -5.50
CA THR A 135 9.89 17.98 -4.69
C THR A 135 9.41 17.78 -3.27
N LEU A 136 8.78 16.64 -2.96
CA LEU A 136 8.10 16.42 -1.69
C LEU A 136 9.00 15.72 -0.68
N ALA A 137 9.30 14.44 -0.91
CA ALA A 137 10.14 13.62 -0.07
C ALA A 137 11.61 14.00 -0.26
N ALA A 138 12.03 14.22 -1.50
CA ALA A 138 13.34 14.75 -1.85
C ALA A 138 13.22 15.93 -2.80
N ASN A 139 14.25 16.77 -2.84
CA ASN A 139 14.43 17.77 -3.89
C ASN A 139 15.48 17.21 -4.86
N LEU A 140 15.03 16.42 -5.82
CA LEU A 140 15.92 15.70 -6.74
C LEU A 140 15.40 15.70 -8.17
N ILE A 141 16.35 15.59 -9.10
CA ILE A 141 16.11 15.33 -10.52
C ILE A 141 16.65 13.93 -10.80
N SER A 142 15.77 12.98 -11.12
CA SER A 142 16.19 11.67 -11.62
C SER A 142 16.40 11.75 -13.13
N ALA A 143 17.55 11.31 -13.62
CA ALA A 143 17.87 11.37 -15.04
C ALA A 143 18.75 10.20 -15.48
N ASN A 144 18.61 9.81 -16.75
CA ASN A 144 19.54 8.87 -17.39
C ASN A 144 20.72 9.68 -17.97
N ILE A 145 21.94 9.33 -17.58
CA ILE A 145 23.17 10.01 -18.03
C ILE A 145 24.26 8.99 -18.40
N PRO A 146 25.20 9.34 -19.29
CA PRO A 146 26.45 8.58 -19.41
C PRO A 146 27.22 8.61 -18.09
N TYR A 147 27.67 7.46 -17.61
CA TYR A 147 28.37 7.31 -16.33
C TYR A 147 29.56 8.29 -16.16
N GLY A 148 30.30 8.56 -17.23
CA GLY A 148 31.42 9.50 -17.21
C GLY A 148 31.04 10.97 -16.92
N GLN A 149 29.75 11.31 -16.92
CA GLN A 149 29.26 12.67 -16.62
C GLN A 149 28.98 12.90 -15.12
N LEU A 150 28.97 11.85 -14.29
CA LEU A 150 28.70 11.92 -12.85
C LEU A 150 29.48 13.02 -12.14
N SER A 151 30.81 13.01 -12.27
CA SER A 151 31.69 13.98 -11.59
C SER A 151 31.49 15.41 -12.10
N ALA A 152 31.17 15.59 -13.38
CA ALA A 152 30.92 16.91 -13.95
C ALA A 152 29.63 17.53 -13.41
N ILE A 153 28.58 16.70 -13.25
CA ILE A 153 27.29 17.11 -12.68
C ILE A 153 27.43 17.37 -11.18
N GLN A 154 28.11 16.50 -10.44
CA GLN A 154 28.38 16.65 -9.01
C GLN A 154 29.11 17.95 -8.66
N ALA A 155 29.91 18.49 -9.59
CA ALA A 155 30.66 19.73 -9.39
C ALA A 155 29.84 21.01 -9.64
N LEU A 156 28.59 20.91 -10.11
CA LEU A 156 27.76 22.07 -10.41
C LEU A 156 27.26 22.76 -9.12
N PRO A 157 27.34 24.10 -9.02
CA PRO A 157 26.76 24.82 -7.89
C PRO A 157 25.26 24.55 -7.76
N GLY A 158 24.80 24.18 -6.57
CA GLY A 158 23.40 23.82 -6.29
C GLY A 158 23.12 22.32 -6.32
N VAL A 159 24.06 21.50 -6.81
CA VAL A 159 24.02 20.04 -6.68
C VAL A 159 24.69 19.64 -5.38
N ARG A 160 23.94 18.99 -4.51
CA ARG A 160 24.43 18.46 -3.23
C ARG A 160 25.15 17.13 -3.46
N GLU A 161 24.50 16.22 -4.18
CA GLU A 161 24.96 14.85 -4.38
C GLU A 161 24.38 14.27 -5.66
N VAL A 162 25.14 13.42 -6.35
CA VAL A 162 24.66 12.61 -7.46
C VAL A 162 24.81 11.14 -7.08
N ILE A 163 23.68 10.46 -6.90
CA ILE A 163 23.61 9.08 -6.43
C ILE A 163 23.28 8.18 -7.62
N LEU A 164 24.05 7.11 -7.80
CA LEU A 164 23.68 6.05 -8.72
C LEU A 164 22.47 5.30 -8.16
N GLU A 165 21.37 5.25 -8.91
CA GLU A 165 20.15 4.59 -8.42
C GLU A 165 20.30 3.07 -8.46
N ASN A 166 19.81 2.42 -7.41
CA ASN A 166 19.61 1.00 -7.40
C ASN A 166 18.44 0.65 -8.32
N ARG A 167 18.55 -0.52 -8.97
CA ARG A 167 17.45 -1.13 -9.70
C ARG A 167 16.99 -2.36 -8.94
N TYR A 168 15.70 -2.40 -8.63
CA TYR A 168 15.02 -3.49 -7.96
C TYR A 168 14.30 -4.36 -8.99
N ASP A 169 14.20 -5.64 -8.72
CA ASP A 169 13.32 -6.56 -9.44
C ASP A 169 12.14 -6.94 -8.51
N PRO A 170 11.00 -7.38 -9.07
CA PRO A 170 9.89 -7.83 -8.25
C PRO A 170 10.33 -8.97 -7.33
N ALA A 171 9.78 -9.06 -6.12
CA ALA A 171 10.07 -10.12 -5.17
C ALA A 171 9.40 -11.44 -5.60
N VAL A 172 9.77 -11.98 -6.76
CA VAL A 172 9.26 -13.25 -7.26
C VAL A 172 10.17 -14.38 -6.74
N TYR A 173 9.62 -15.23 -5.88
CA TYR A 173 10.32 -16.43 -5.43
C TYR A 173 10.25 -17.49 -6.52
N SER A 174 11.41 -17.93 -7.02
CA SER A 174 11.50 -19.14 -7.83
C SER A 174 11.17 -20.36 -6.95
N VAL A 175 10.21 -21.14 -7.41
CA VAL A 175 9.49 -22.31 -6.83
C VAL A 175 10.28 -23.46 -6.17
N ASP A 176 11.55 -23.29 -5.81
CA ASP A 176 12.37 -24.32 -5.15
C ASP A 176 12.70 -23.97 -3.68
N GLU A 177 11.77 -23.36 -2.94
CA GLU A 177 11.89 -23.32 -1.48
C GLU A 177 11.46 -24.68 -0.88
N PRO A 178 12.23 -25.23 0.08
CA PRO A 178 11.88 -26.50 0.74
C PRO A 178 10.58 -26.39 1.54
N ASP A 179 10.12 -25.17 1.82
CA ASP A 179 8.96 -24.86 2.63
C ASP A 179 7.83 -24.33 1.74
N SER A 180 6.64 -24.92 1.89
CA SER A 180 5.40 -24.44 1.27
C SER A 180 4.53 -23.83 2.37
N PRO A 181 4.72 -22.55 2.74
CA PRO A 181 3.99 -21.94 3.84
C PRO A 181 2.48 -21.97 3.54
N ASN A 182 1.71 -22.59 4.44
CA ASN A 182 0.27 -22.63 4.31
C ASN A 182 -0.34 -21.31 4.80
N MET A 183 -0.70 -20.44 3.87
CA MET A 183 -1.28 -19.12 4.16
C MET A 183 -2.75 -19.17 4.59
N SER A 184 -3.42 -20.33 4.57
CA SER A 184 -4.85 -20.45 4.89
C SER A 184 -5.21 -20.03 6.32
N THR A 185 -4.23 -20.04 7.24
CA THR A 185 -4.42 -19.66 8.66
C THR A 185 -3.81 -18.31 9.00
N SER A 186 -3.24 -17.59 8.02
CA SER A 186 -2.54 -16.32 8.26
C SER A 186 -3.43 -15.26 8.90
N CYS A 187 -4.66 -15.10 8.39
CA CYS A 187 -5.65 -14.18 8.96
C CYS A 187 -6.01 -14.51 10.41
N ASP A 188 -6.06 -15.80 10.77
CA ASP A 188 -6.30 -16.23 12.15
C ASP A 188 -5.10 -15.89 13.05
N MET A 189 -3.87 -16.10 12.54
CA MET A 189 -2.64 -15.82 13.28
C MET A 189 -2.45 -14.33 13.60
N ILE A 190 -2.88 -13.43 12.70
CA ILE A 190 -2.77 -11.98 12.90
C ILE A 190 -4.01 -11.35 13.56
N GLY A 191 -5.03 -12.15 13.88
CA GLY A 191 -6.21 -11.69 14.60
C GLY A 191 -7.23 -10.91 13.75
N SER A 192 -7.24 -11.09 12.43
CA SER A 192 -8.14 -10.35 11.53
C SER A 192 -9.62 -10.54 11.90
N ALA A 193 -10.02 -11.76 12.27
CA ALA A 193 -11.40 -12.05 12.67
C ALA A 193 -11.86 -11.22 13.88
N ALA A 194 -10.97 -10.98 14.85
CA ALA A 194 -11.28 -10.14 16.01
C ALA A 194 -11.42 -8.66 15.62
N ALA A 195 -10.57 -8.16 14.73
CA ALA A 195 -10.66 -6.80 14.21
C ALA A 195 -11.99 -6.58 13.45
N TRP A 196 -12.35 -7.50 12.54
CA TRP A 196 -13.61 -7.45 11.80
C TRP A 196 -14.83 -7.52 12.72
N ALA A 197 -14.79 -8.36 13.75
CA ALA A 197 -15.86 -8.45 14.75
C ALA A 197 -16.04 -7.15 15.55
N CYS A 198 -14.97 -6.36 15.70
CA CYS A 198 -15.01 -5.02 16.28
C CYS A 198 -15.40 -3.92 15.26
N GLY A 199 -15.67 -4.27 14.00
CA GLY A 199 -16.04 -3.34 12.94
C GLY A 199 -14.85 -2.69 12.20
N TYR A 200 -13.62 -3.11 12.49
CA TYR A 200 -12.43 -2.60 11.78
C TYR A 200 -12.23 -3.39 10.49
N THR A 201 -12.74 -2.84 9.38
CA THR A 201 -12.64 -3.47 8.04
C THR A 201 -11.81 -2.64 7.05
N GLY A 202 -11.31 -1.49 7.47
CA GLY A 202 -10.58 -0.54 6.61
C GLY A 202 -11.49 0.41 5.83
N ALA A 203 -12.81 0.43 6.09
CA ALA A 203 -13.72 1.39 5.49
C ALA A 203 -13.23 2.85 5.69
N GLY A 204 -13.12 3.60 4.59
CA GLY A 204 -12.58 4.96 4.59
C GLY A 204 -11.06 5.05 4.55
N SER A 205 -10.34 3.93 4.59
CA SER A 205 -8.87 3.91 4.50
C SER A 205 -8.39 3.72 3.07
N ARG A 206 -7.23 4.30 2.77
CA ARG A 206 -6.55 4.28 1.46
C ARG A 206 -5.22 3.53 1.59
N ILE A 207 -5.05 2.45 0.84
CA ILE A 207 -3.81 1.64 0.82
C ILE A 207 -3.14 1.78 -0.53
N ALA A 208 -1.94 2.37 -0.58
CA ALA A 208 -1.11 2.32 -1.78
C ALA A 208 -0.38 0.98 -1.87
N VAL A 209 -0.47 0.32 -3.01
CA VAL A 209 0.29 -0.88 -3.35
C VAL A 209 1.27 -0.51 -4.46
N ILE A 210 2.56 -0.42 -4.11
CA ILE A 210 3.63 -0.07 -5.03
C ILE A 210 4.35 -1.35 -5.51
N ASP A 211 3.90 -1.91 -6.64
CA ASP A 211 4.26 -3.28 -7.06
C ASP A 211 4.15 -3.50 -8.60
N THR A 212 3.88 -4.74 -9.06
CA THR A 212 3.75 -5.13 -10.48
C THR A 212 2.40 -4.76 -11.11
N GLY A 213 1.51 -4.12 -10.36
CA GLY A 213 0.16 -3.75 -10.81
C GLY A 213 -0.94 -4.59 -10.18
N ILE A 214 -2.12 -4.56 -10.78
CA ILE A 214 -3.32 -5.26 -10.28
C ILE A 214 -4.17 -5.79 -11.46
N ASP A 215 -4.75 -6.98 -11.31
CA ASP A 215 -5.84 -7.45 -12.16
C ASP A 215 -7.13 -6.71 -11.78
N THR A 216 -7.39 -5.61 -12.48
CA THR A 216 -8.56 -4.75 -12.24
C THR A 216 -9.89 -5.46 -12.50
N ASN A 217 -9.89 -6.58 -13.21
CA ASN A 217 -11.10 -7.34 -13.55
C ASN A 217 -11.31 -8.57 -12.65
N HIS A 218 -10.42 -8.81 -11.69
CA HIS A 218 -10.55 -9.92 -10.75
C HIS A 218 -11.74 -9.70 -9.81
N GLN A 219 -12.55 -10.74 -9.57
CA GLN A 219 -13.77 -10.66 -8.75
C GLN A 219 -13.52 -10.15 -7.31
N SER A 220 -12.32 -10.38 -6.78
CA SER A 220 -11.88 -9.91 -5.45
C SER A 220 -11.80 -8.39 -5.34
N PHE A 221 -11.81 -7.67 -6.46
CA PHE A 221 -11.77 -6.21 -6.52
C PHE A 221 -12.99 -5.61 -7.23
N SER A 222 -14.07 -6.37 -7.40
CA SER A 222 -15.33 -5.88 -8.00
C SER A 222 -15.84 -4.63 -7.26
N ASP A 223 -16.16 -3.61 -8.04
CA ASP A 223 -16.73 -2.34 -7.57
C ASP A 223 -18.09 -2.56 -6.90
N GLU A 224 -18.93 -3.40 -7.50
CA GLU A 224 -20.26 -3.71 -7.00
C GLU A 224 -20.21 -4.49 -5.69
N ALA A 225 -19.24 -5.41 -5.56
CA ALA A 225 -19.06 -6.17 -4.32
C ALA A 225 -18.49 -5.30 -3.19
N PHE A 226 -17.66 -4.31 -3.52
CA PHE A 226 -17.19 -3.31 -2.57
C PHE A 226 -18.35 -2.43 -2.08
N ALA A 227 -19.15 -1.87 -2.99
CA ALA A 227 -20.35 -1.10 -2.65
C ALA A 227 -21.35 -1.92 -1.82
N TYR A 228 -21.56 -3.19 -2.17
CA TYR A 228 -22.37 -4.12 -1.39
C TYR A 228 -21.84 -4.28 0.03
N SER A 229 -20.52 -4.47 0.21
CA SER A 229 -19.90 -4.60 1.53
C SER A 229 -20.17 -3.36 2.40
N LEU A 230 -19.97 -2.16 1.85
CA LEU A 230 -20.23 -0.90 2.56
C LEU A 230 -21.71 -0.75 2.95
N SER A 231 -22.64 -1.14 2.08
CA SER A 231 -24.07 -1.16 2.41
C SER A 231 -24.37 -2.08 3.61
N LYS A 232 -23.70 -3.23 3.70
CA LYS A 232 -23.82 -4.14 4.85
C LYS A 232 -23.21 -3.56 6.12
N ARG A 233 -22.18 -2.72 6.03
CA ARG A 233 -21.66 -1.99 7.20
C ARG A 233 -22.64 -0.91 7.67
N ALA A 234 -23.26 -0.18 6.74
CA ALA A 234 -24.30 0.79 7.08
C ALA A 234 -25.48 0.12 7.80
N GLU A 235 -25.98 -1.00 7.26
CA GLU A 235 -27.05 -1.80 7.89
C GLU A 235 -26.69 -2.24 9.32
N LEU A 236 -25.47 -2.76 9.53
CA LEU A 236 -25.00 -3.23 10.84
C LEU A 236 -24.85 -2.11 11.86
N THR A 237 -24.52 -0.89 11.40
CA THR A 237 -24.37 0.29 12.25
C THR A 237 -25.66 1.10 12.39
N GLY A 238 -26.75 0.68 11.73
CA GLY A 238 -28.04 1.37 11.76
C GLY A 238 -28.01 2.73 11.05
N GLN A 239 -27.10 2.90 10.09
CA GLN A 239 -26.95 4.12 9.30
C GLN A 239 -27.63 3.98 7.94
N ASP A 240 -28.01 5.11 7.36
CA ASP A 240 -28.40 5.17 5.96
C ASP A 240 -27.18 4.85 5.07
N PRO A 241 -27.29 3.99 4.04
CA PRO A 241 -26.16 3.60 3.22
C PRO A 241 -25.43 4.76 2.53
N ASP A 242 -26.16 5.74 2.00
CA ASP A 242 -25.56 6.86 1.29
C ASP A 242 -24.83 7.77 2.28
N ALA A 243 -25.46 8.07 3.42
CA ALA A 243 -24.83 8.84 4.49
C ALA A 243 -23.59 8.15 5.09
N TYR A 244 -23.61 6.81 5.20
CA TYR A 244 -22.46 6.02 5.66
C TYR A 244 -21.30 6.18 4.67
N VAL A 245 -21.53 5.95 3.37
CA VAL A 245 -20.49 6.08 2.34
C VAL A 245 -19.94 7.50 2.26
N GLU A 246 -20.80 8.52 2.32
CA GLU A 246 -20.37 9.92 2.35
C GLU A 246 -19.45 10.22 3.55
N SER A 247 -19.74 9.63 4.71
CA SER A 247 -18.92 9.79 5.93
C SER A 247 -17.52 9.16 5.85
N LEU A 248 -17.31 8.25 4.89
CA LEU A 248 -16.01 7.58 4.70
C LEU A 248 -15.02 8.44 3.93
N HIS A 249 -15.46 9.51 3.25
CA HIS A 249 -14.59 10.37 2.43
C HIS A 249 -13.68 9.58 1.48
N LEU A 250 -14.28 8.60 0.79
CA LEU A 250 -13.58 7.77 -0.18
C LEU A 250 -12.97 8.65 -1.27
N LEU A 251 -11.74 8.32 -1.68
CA LEU A 251 -11.09 8.98 -2.80
C LEU A 251 -11.92 8.73 -4.07
N ASP A 252 -12.28 9.80 -4.76
CA ASP A 252 -13.08 9.77 -5.98
C ASP A 252 -12.36 10.45 -7.16
N ALA A 253 -12.99 10.39 -8.33
CA ALA A 253 -12.45 10.99 -9.56
C ALA A 253 -12.33 12.52 -9.50
N GLU A 254 -13.18 13.20 -8.73
CA GLU A 254 -13.16 14.66 -8.59
C GLU A 254 -11.97 15.11 -7.74
N GLU A 255 -11.74 14.44 -6.60
CA GLU A 255 -10.58 14.68 -5.75
C GLU A 255 -9.28 14.43 -6.53
N ILE A 256 -9.16 13.30 -7.25
CA ILE A 256 -7.98 13.01 -8.09
C ILE A 256 -7.74 14.09 -9.14
N THR A 257 -8.80 14.52 -9.83
CA THR A 257 -8.72 15.58 -10.84
C THR A 257 -8.24 16.90 -10.23
N SER A 258 -8.71 17.23 -9.02
CA SER A 258 -8.27 18.43 -8.31
C SER A 258 -6.79 18.39 -7.92
N LEU A 259 -6.21 17.20 -7.74
CA LEU A 259 -4.84 16.96 -7.31
C LEU A 259 -3.85 16.75 -8.46
N ALA A 260 -4.33 16.60 -9.70
CA ALA A 260 -3.50 16.16 -10.83
C ALA A 260 -2.26 17.02 -11.10
N GLY A 261 -2.31 18.34 -10.82
CA GLY A 261 -1.15 19.23 -10.96
C GLY A 261 -0.01 18.97 -9.95
N GLU A 262 -0.29 18.20 -8.91
CA GLU A 262 0.64 17.85 -7.83
C GLU A 262 1.09 16.39 -7.85
N LEU A 263 0.51 15.56 -8.71
CA LEU A 263 0.92 14.18 -8.91
C LEU A 263 2.10 14.11 -9.88
N ASN A 264 2.91 13.07 -9.75
CA ASN A 264 3.98 12.70 -10.66
C ASN A 264 3.44 11.96 -11.89
N VAL A 265 2.29 12.41 -12.41
CA VAL A 265 1.67 11.91 -13.63
C VAL A 265 1.87 12.93 -14.76
N PRO A 266 2.41 12.54 -15.92
CA PRO A 266 2.57 13.43 -17.05
C PRO A 266 1.22 14.03 -17.50
N VAL A 267 1.22 15.34 -17.77
CA VAL A 267 0.04 16.14 -18.19
C VAL A 267 -0.65 15.69 -19.50
N GLN A 268 -0.12 14.66 -20.16
CA GLN A 268 -0.66 14.12 -21.40
C GLN A 268 -1.87 13.18 -21.18
N PHE A 269 -2.07 12.70 -19.95
CA PHE A 269 -3.22 11.87 -19.59
C PHE A 269 -4.39 12.75 -19.16
N GLN A 270 -5.62 12.32 -19.48
CA GLN A 270 -6.78 12.92 -18.84
C GLN A 270 -6.85 12.42 -17.39
N THR A 271 -7.23 13.30 -16.47
CA THR A 271 -7.13 13.01 -15.03
C THR A 271 -8.17 12.00 -14.59
N GLU A 272 -9.32 11.98 -15.27
CA GLU A 272 -10.36 10.96 -15.14
C GLU A 272 -9.87 9.55 -15.47
N ASP A 273 -8.88 9.41 -16.36
CA ASP A 273 -8.35 8.09 -16.75
C ASP A 273 -7.48 7.44 -15.65
N LEU A 274 -7.12 8.21 -14.62
CA LEU A 274 -6.43 7.70 -13.43
C LEU A 274 -7.40 6.98 -12.47
N TYR A 275 -8.69 7.29 -12.56
CA TYR A 275 -9.72 6.67 -11.74
C TYR A 275 -10.27 5.41 -12.40
N ILE A 276 -10.18 4.27 -11.71
CA ILE A 276 -10.66 2.99 -12.25
C ILE A 276 -12.07 2.71 -11.73
N ASN A 277 -12.26 2.63 -10.41
CA ASN A 277 -13.56 2.47 -9.76
C ASN A 277 -13.47 2.79 -8.26
N SER A 278 -14.54 2.61 -7.48
CA SER A 278 -14.54 3.01 -6.06
C SER A 278 -13.68 2.10 -5.17
N LYS A 279 -13.41 0.86 -5.59
CA LYS A 279 -12.50 -0.07 -4.91
C LYS A 279 -11.03 0.23 -5.22
N ILE A 280 -10.74 0.58 -6.48
CA ILE A 280 -9.42 0.90 -7.01
C ILE A 280 -9.48 2.36 -7.52
N PRO A 281 -9.49 3.36 -6.63
CA PRO A 281 -9.75 4.74 -7.04
C PRO A 281 -8.61 5.35 -7.85
N PHE A 282 -7.40 4.79 -7.81
CA PHE A 282 -6.25 5.33 -8.53
C PHE A 282 -5.40 4.22 -9.15
N GLY A 283 -4.98 4.43 -10.40
CA GLY A 283 -4.06 3.56 -11.11
C GLY A 283 -3.06 4.33 -11.96
N TYR A 284 -1.76 4.13 -11.72
CA TYR A 284 -0.71 4.64 -12.61
C TYR A 284 0.50 3.71 -12.66
N ASN A 285 1.11 3.59 -13.84
CA ASN A 285 2.34 2.84 -14.06
C ASN A 285 3.51 3.82 -14.23
N TYR A 286 4.31 3.95 -13.18
CA TYR A 286 5.42 4.88 -13.06
C TYR A 286 6.59 4.48 -13.98
N ILE A 287 6.97 3.21 -14.00
CA ILE A 287 8.12 2.77 -14.80
C ILE A 287 7.89 2.91 -16.31
N ASP A 288 6.69 2.57 -16.79
CA ASP A 288 6.32 2.68 -18.20
C ASP A 288 5.73 4.05 -18.55
N ARG A 289 5.44 4.88 -17.54
CA ARG A 289 4.78 6.18 -17.64
C ARG A 289 3.45 6.09 -18.40
N SER A 290 2.60 5.14 -17.99
CA SER A 290 1.36 4.79 -18.69
C SER A 290 0.19 4.52 -17.74
N LEU A 291 -1.01 4.38 -18.28
CA LEU A 291 -2.21 3.95 -17.55
C LEU A 291 -2.35 2.42 -17.51
N GLU A 292 -1.36 1.67 -18.02
CA GLU A 292 -1.39 0.22 -18.02
C GLU A 292 -0.97 -0.33 -16.65
N VAL A 293 -1.95 -0.53 -15.78
CA VAL A 293 -1.74 -1.03 -14.42
C VAL A 293 -1.96 -2.53 -14.26
N THR A 294 -2.42 -3.23 -15.30
CA THR A 294 -2.56 -4.69 -15.28
C THR A 294 -1.24 -5.38 -15.60
N HIS A 295 -1.14 -6.67 -15.33
CA HIS A 295 0.02 -7.50 -15.72
C HIS A 295 -0.14 -8.16 -17.11
N ASP A 296 -1.16 -7.78 -17.90
CA ASP A 296 -1.47 -8.44 -19.17
C ASP A 296 -0.48 -8.08 -20.30
N LYS A 297 0.32 -7.02 -20.12
CA LYS A 297 1.17 -6.44 -21.17
C LYS A 297 2.66 -6.43 -20.83
N ASP A 298 3.07 -7.17 -19.82
CA ASP A 298 4.47 -7.35 -19.46
C ASP A 298 4.74 -8.75 -18.88
N SER A 299 5.97 -8.96 -18.43
CA SER A 299 6.45 -10.24 -17.88
C SER A 299 6.87 -10.15 -16.41
N GLN A 300 6.44 -9.11 -15.68
CA GLN A 300 6.82 -8.90 -14.27
C GLN A 300 5.94 -9.71 -13.31
N GLY A 301 4.84 -10.28 -13.79
CA GLY A 301 3.98 -11.21 -13.05
C GLY A 301 2.86 -10.53 -12.24
N ASP A 302 2.08 -11.36 -11.57
CA ASP A 302 0.85 -11.00 -10.84
C ASP A 302 1.09 -10.72 -9.33
N HIS A 303 2.35 -10.54 -8.93
CA HIS A 303 2.75 -10.33 -7.54
C HIS A 303 1.96 -9.20 -6.87
N GLY A 304 1.80 -8.05 -7.54
CA GLY A 304 1.00 -6.93 -7.05
C GLY A 304 -0.48 -7.27 -6.82
N SER A 305 -1.10 -8.05 -7.70
CA SER A 305 -2.47 -8.56 -7.52
C SER A 305 -2.59 -9.42 -6.25
N HIS A 306 -1.60 -10.27 -6.00
CA HIS A 306 -1.55 -11.11 -4.81
C HIS A 306 -1.36 -10.27 -3.54
N VAL A 307 -0.43 -9.31 -3.55
CA VAL A 307 -0.20 -8.37 -2.43
C VAL A 307 -1.45 -7.54 -2.13
N ALA A 308 -2.08 -6.98 -3.16
CA ALA A 308 -3.33 -6.23 -3.04
C ALA A 308 -4.47 -7.10 -2.49
N SER A 309 -4.51 -8.39 -2.87
CA SER A 309 -5.52 -9.33 -2.36
C SER A 309 -5.34 -9.61 -0.87
N ILE A 310 -4.10 -9.80 -0.40
CA ILE A 310 -3.80 -9.95 1.04
C ILE A 310 -4.26 -8.70 1.81
N ALA A 311 -3.94 -7.52 1.29
CA ALA A 311 -4.29 -6.27 1.96
C ALA A 311 -5.80 -6.05 2.01
N ALA A 312 -6.49 -6.16 0.88
CA ALA A 312 -7.83 -5.60 0.73
C ALA A 312 -8.72 -6.32 -0.29
N ALA A 313 -8.56 -7.62 -0.56
CA ALA A 313 -9.59 -8.37 -1.29
C ALA A 313 -10.96 -8.22 -0.60
N ASN A 314 -12.02 -8.02 -1.38
CA ASN A 314 -13.37 -7.75 -0.91
C ASN A 314 -13.90 -8.85 0.04
N ALA A 315 -14.76 -8.47 0.98
CA ALA A 315 -15.47 -9.39 1.87
C ALA A 315 -16.56 -10.20 1.15
N TYR A 316 -16.97 -9.75 -0.03
CA TYR A 316 -17.99 -10.37 -0.86
C TYR A 316 -17.49 -10.53 -2.30
N ILE A 317 -18.07 -11.50 -3.01
CA ILE A 317 -17.85 -11.71 -4.45
C ILE A 317 -19.19 -11.72 -5.20
N PRO A 318 -19.26 -11.10 -6.38
CA PRO A 318 -20.48 -11.10 -7.19
C PRO A 318 -20.80 -12.52 -7.68
N GLN A 319 -22.08 -12.83 -7.81
CA GLN A 319 -22.59 -14.09 -8.35
C GLN A 319 -23.24 -13.85 -9.72
N GLY A 320 -23.33 -14.90 -10.53
CA GLY A 320 -23.91 -14.82 -11.88
C GLY A 320 -25.41 -14.50 -11.93
N ASP A 321 -26.10 -14.53 -10.79
CA ASP A 321 -27.52 -14.19 -10.64
C ASP A 321 -27.76 -12.76 -10.09
N GLY A 322 -26.70 -11.96 -9.94
CA GLY A 322 -26.74 -10.61 -9.38
C GLY A 322 -26.74 -10.54 -7.86
N SER A 323 -26.63 -11.69 -7.17
CA SER A 323 -26.41 -11.73 -5.72
C SER A 323 -24.92 -11.63 -5.36
N PHE A 324 -24.63 -11.56 -4.06
CA PHE A 324 -23.27 -11.55 -3.52
C PHE A 324 -23.12 -12.64 -2.48
N SER A 325 -21.97 -13.32 -2.46
CA SER A 325 -21.65 -14.32 -1.43
C SER A 325 -20.43 -13.88 -0.62
N SER A 326 -20.33 -14.34 0.63
CA SER A 326 -19.14 -14.08 1.46
C SER A 326 -17.91 -14.69 0.80
N ALA A 327 -16.87 -13.90 0.56
CA ALA A 327 -15.63 -14.36 -0.04
C ALA A 327 -14.91 -15.37 0.87
N LEU A 328 -14.91 -15.12 2.17
CA LEU A 328 -14.31 -16.02 3.16
C LEU A 328 -15.00 -17.39 3.23
N GLU A 329 -16.32 -17.46 3.04
CA GLU A 329 -17.04 -18.73 3.05
C GLU A 329 -17.01 -19.46 1.71
N SER A 330 -17.05 -18.72 0.60
CA SER A 330 -17.18 -19.28 -0.75
C SER A 330 -15.84 -19.66 -1.39
N VAL A 331 -14.81 -18.84 -1.21
CA VAL A 331 -13.49 -19.00 -1.85
C VAL A 331 -12.34 -19.02 -0.83
N LEU A 332 -12.66 -19.00 0.47
CA LEU A 332 -11.71 -19.08 1.58
C LEU A 332 -10.66 -17.95 1.58
N MET A 333 -10.97 -16.83 0.93
CA MET A 333 -10.06 -15.69 0.80
C MET A 333 -10.81 -14.37 1.01
N GLN A 334 -10.23 -13.50 1.84
CA GLN A 334 -10.66 -12.14 2.11
C GLN A 334 -9.43 -11.33 2.54
N GLY A 335 -9.33 -10.07 2.13
CA GLY A 335 -8.24 -9.19 2.56
C GLY A 335 -8.32 -8.86 4.05
N VAL A 336 -7.21 -8.43 4.64
CA VAL A 336 -7.15 -8.00 6.04
C VAL A 336 -8.04 -6.77 6.28
N ALA A 337 -8.05 -5.83 5.33
CA ALA A 337 -8.88 -4.63 5.31
C ALA A 337 -9.81 -4.65 4.08
N PRO A 338 -10.85 -5.52 4.06
CA PRO A 338 -11.65 -5.78 2.86
C PRO A 338 -12.43 -4.55 2.36
N ASP A 339 -12.69 -3.58 3.23
CA ASP A 339 -13.43 -2.35 2.91
C ASP A 339 -12.49 -1.13 2.70
N ALA A 340 -11.18 -1.33 2.62
CA ALA A 340 -10.24 -0.28 2.22
C ALA A 340 -10.18 -0.10 0.69
N GLN A 341 -9.86 1.11 0.24
CA GLN A 341 -9.53 1.40 -1.15
C GLN A 341 -8.08 1.01 -1.46
N ILE A 342 -7.83 0.58 -2.69
CA ILE A 342 -6.50 0.18 -3.19
C ILE A 342 -6.04 1.18 -4.24
N LEU A 343 -4.96 1.91 -3.97
CA LEU A 343 -4.32 2.76 -4.95
C LEU A 343 -3.19 1.96 -5.61
N THR A 344 -3.35 1.68 -6.90
CA THR A 344 -2.41 0.83 -7.65
C THR A 344 -1.32 1.68 -8.26
N MET A 345 -0.10 1.50 -7.77
CA MET A 345 1.06 2.29 -8.16
C MET A 345 2.11 1.36 -8.75
N LYS A 346 1.99 1.09 -10.04
CA LYS A 346 2.82 0.07 -10.70
C LYS A 346 4.22 0.62 -10.99
N VAL A 347 5.25 -0.06 -10.51
CA VAL A 347 6.67 0.30 -10.67
C VAL A 347 7.49 -0.79 -11.35
N PHE A 348 6.92 -2.00 -11.49
CA PHE A 348 7.47 -3.05 -12.32
C PHE A 348 6.56 -3.24 -13.54
N GLY A 349 7.10 -3.09 -14.74
CA GLY A 349 6.30 -3.11 -15.97
C GLY A 349 7.08 -3.58 -17.19
N ALA A 350 6.64 -3.16 -18.37
CA ALA A 350 7.23 -3.56 -19.65
C ALA A 350 8.70 -3.15 -19.79
N ARG A 351 9.12 -2.07 -19.11
CA ARG A 351 10.51 -1.60 -19.04
C ARG A 351 11.34 -2.30 -17.94
N GLY A 352 10.77 -3.26 -17.24
CA GLY A 352 11.43 -4.13 -16.26
C GLY A 352 11.41 -3.59 -14.83
N GLY A 353 12.48 -3.90 -14.09
CA GLY A 353 12.72 -3.49 -12.71
C GLY A 353 12.62 -1.99 -12.44
N ALA A 354 12.14 -1.66 -11.23
CA ALA A 354 11.94 -0.30 -10.72
C ALA A 354 13.26 0.31 -10.23
N TYR A 355 13.42 1.63 -10.34
CA TYR A 355 14.54 2.35 -9.72
C TYR A 355 14.09 3.08 -8.45
N ASP A 356 15.04 3.50 -7.62
CA ASP A 356 14.77 4.29 -6.40
C ASP A 356 13.79 5.45 -6.67
N SER A 357 14.02 6.17 -7.77
CA SER A 357 13.17 7.32 -8.16
C SER A 357 11.75 6.95 -8.59
N ASP A 358 11.52 5.76 -9.17
CA ASP A 358 10.17 5.31 -9.56
C ASP A 358 9.33 5.03 -8.29
N TYR A 359 9.96 4.43 -7.27
CA TYR A 359 9.35 4.27 -5.95
C TYR A 359 9.07 5.59 -5.28
N MET A 360 10.03 6.51 -5.30
CA MET A 360 9.84 7.82 -4.67
C MET A 360 8.75 8.63 -5.35
N ALA A 361 8.62 8.58 -6.68
CA ALA A 361 7.52 9.21 -7.41
C ALA A 361 6.16 8.66 -6.95
N ALA A 362 6.03 7.33 -6.87
CA ALA A 362 4.82 6.67 -6.35
C ALA A 362 4.54 7.02 -4.89
N MET A 363 5.55 7.06 -4.02
CA MET A 363 5.40 7.48 -2.63
C MET A 363 4.94 8.94 -2.49
N GLU A 364 5.49 9.85 -3.29
CA GLU A 364 5.07 11.25 -3.25
C GLU A 364 3.59 11.38 -3.64
N ASP A 365 3.15 10.64 -4.64
CA ASP A 365 1.75 10.60 -5.06
C ASP A 365 0.86 9.96 -3.99
N ALA A 366 1.31 8.89 -3.32
CA ALA A 366 0.59 8.28 -2.21
C ALA A 366 0.37 9.28 -1.05
N ILE A 367 1.36 10.12 -0.77
CA ILE A 367 1.23 11.19 0.24
C ILE A 367 0.23 12.25 -0.22
N VAL A 368 0.30 12.69 -1.49
CA VAL A 368 -0.61 13.70 -2.05
C VAL A 368 -2.05 13.20 -2.10
N LEU A 369 -2.25 11.93 -2.44
CA LEU A 369 -3.55 11.24 -2.49
C LEU A 369 -4.06 10.82 -1.09
N GLY A 370 -3.32 11.13 -0.03
CA GLY A 370 -3.75 10.91 1.34
C GLY A 370 -3.83 9.44 1.76
N CYS A 371 -2.96 8.58 1.22
CA CYS A 371 -2.88 7.19 1.66
C CYS A 371 -2.55 7.06 3.16
N ASP A 372 -3.25 6.18 3.86
CA ASP A 372 -2.99 5.86 5.27
C ASP A 372 -1.83 4.88 5.43
N SER A 373 -1.57 4.08 4.38
CA SER A 373 -0.47 3.11 4.36
C SER A 373 0.07 2.93 2.94
N VAL A 374 1.35 2.56 2.88
CA VAL A 374 2.06 2.23 1.65
C VAL A 374 2.67 0.84 1.83
N ASN A 375 2.32 -0.10 0.95
CA ASN A 375 2.93 -1.43 0.89
C ASN A 375 3.99 -1.46 -0.23
N GLN A 376 5.19 -1.89 0.14
CA GLN A 376 6.33 -2.10 -0.74
C GLN A 376 6.87 -3.52 -0.56
N SER A 377 6.41 -4.44 -1.40
CA SER A 377 6.79 -5.86 -1.32
C SER A 377 7.87 -6.16 -2.37
N GLN A 378 9.07 -5.63 -2.15
CA GLN A 378 10.21 -5.71 -3.08
C GLN A 378 11.47 -6.27 -2.42
N ARG A 379 12.46 -6.67 -3.23
CA ARG A 379 13.78 -7.10 -2.77
C ARG A 379 14.87 -6.22 -3.37
N SER A 380 15.82 -5.78 -2.55
CA SER A 380 17.12 -5.27 -3.03
C SER A 380 18.01 -6.46 -3.34
N LEU A 381 18.61 -6.48 -4.54
CA LEU A 381 19.66 -7.44 -4.89
C LEU A 381 21.00 -7.06 -4.28
#